data_AF-A0A967BEI6-F1
#
_entry.id   AF-A0A967BEI6-F1
#
_cell.length_a   1.000
_cell.length_b   1.000
_cell.length_c   1.000
_cell.angle_alpha   90.00
_cell.angle_beta   90.00
_cell.angle_gamma   90.00
#
_symmetry.space_group_name_H-M   'P 1'
#
loop_
_entity.id
_entity.type
_entity.pdbx_description
1 polymer ?
#
loop_
_entity_poly.entity_id
_entity_poly.type
_entity_poly.pdbx_seq_one_letter_code
_entity_poly.pdbx_strand_id
1 'polypeptide(L)' 'MSKGRKRRYEEERKARKWVLVYFDTYSFDEPAIVSDPMPYQQALRALNKAREQEGPNGFDHFEVRQVAVTQEPKC' A
#
# COMPACT_ATOMS: atom_id res chain seq x y z
N MET A 1 -12.64 33.45 8.97
CA MET A 1 -11.58 32.56 9.47
C MET A 1 -11.82 31.14 8.97
N SER A 2 -11.14 30.69 7.92
CA SER A 2 -11.32 29.36 7.33
C SER A 2 -9.96 28.64 7.20
N LYS A 3 -9.32 28.39 8.35
CA LYS A 3 -8.00 27.72 8.43
C LYS A 3 -8.08 26.26 8.94
N GLY A 4 -9.29 25.73 9.19
CA GLY A 4 -9.47 24.38 9.75
C GLY A 4 -9.52 23.25 8.72
N ARG A 5 -10.11 23.49 7.53
CA ARG A 5 -10.34 22.42 6.54
C ARG A 5 -9.08 21.88 5.88
N LYS A 6 -8.07 22.71 5.60
CA LYS A 6 -6.82 22.27 4.96
C LYS A 6 -5.99 21.34 5.85
N ARG A 7 -5.98 21.60 7.18
CA ARG A 7 -5.16 20.85 8.13
C ARG A 7 -5.65 19.41 8.30
N ARG A 8 -6.97 19.21 8.35
CA ARG A 8 -7.59 17.86 8.38
C ARG A 8 -7.27 17.05 7.13
N TYR A 9 -7.31 17.67 5.95
CA TYR A 9 -6.97 17.00 4.69
C TYR A 9 -5.51 16.56 4.63
N GLU A 10 -4.58 17.34 5.18
CA GLU A 10 -3.16 16.97 5.24
C GLU A 10 -2.88 15.87 6.27
N GLU A 11 -3.58 15.87 7.41
CA GLU A 11 -3.50 14.79 8.41
C GLU A 11 -4.13 13.48 7.91
N GLU A 12 -5.29 13.54 7.23
CA GLU A 12 -5.88 12.36 6.58
C GLU A 12 -5.01 11.85 5.43
N ARG A 13 -4.34 12.73 4.69
CA ARG A 13 -3.37 12.34 3.65
C ARG A 13 -2.10 11.73 4.25
N LYS A 14 -1.70 12.14 5.45
CA LYS A 14 -0.64 11.47 6.24
C LYS A 14 -1.09 10.12 6.81
N ALA A 15 -2.37 9.93 7.08
CA ALA A 15 -2.93 8.66 7.55
C ALA A 15 -3.17 7.63 6.43
N ARG A 16 -3.16 8.05 5.16
CA ARG A 16 -3.25 7.16 4.00
C ARG A 16 -1.91 6.51 3.74
N LYS A 17 -1.68 5.37 4.39
CA LYS A 17 -0.52 4.53 4.12
C LYS A 17 -0.83 3.53 3.01
N TRP A 18 0.22 3.14 2.30
CA TRP A 18 0.19 2.22 1.18
C TRP A 18 0.99 0.98 1.54
N VAL A 19 0.52 -0.17 1.11
CA VAL A 19 1.24 -1.44 1.27
C VAL A 19 1.48 -2.05 -0.09
N LEU A 20 2.57 -2.79 -0.20
CA LEU A 20 2.84 -3.68 -1.31
C LEU A 20 2.11 -5.00 -1.06
N VAL A 21 1.40 -5.45 -2.06
CA VAL A 21 0.60 -6.65 -2.05
C VAL A 21 1.07 -7.55 -3.17
N TYR A 22 1.22 -8.84 -2.88
CA TYR A 22 1.55 -9.87 -3.85
C TYR A 22 0.28 -10.63 -4.23
N PHE A 23 0.06 -10.77 -5.54
CA PHE A 23 -1.01 -11.56 -6.11
C PHE A 23 -0.43 -12.78 -6.81
N ASP A 24 -0.76 -13.96 -6.28
CA ASP A 24 -0.56 -15.24 -6.94
C ASP A 24 -1.84 -15.57 -7.72
N THR A 25 -1.72 -15.66 -9.04
CA THR A 25 -2.87 -15.94 -9.93
C THR A 25 -3.40 -17.36 -9.85
N TYR A 26 -2.65 -18.29 -9.27
CA TYR A 26 -3.06 -19.70 -9.09
C TYR A 26 -3.62 -19.98 -7.70
N SER A 27 -3.41 -19.08 -6.74
CA SER A 27 -4.05 -19.15 -5.45
C SER A 27 -5.45 -18.51 -5.52
N PHE A 28 -6.46 -19.20 -4.96
CA PHE A 28 -7.74 -18.56 -4.63
C PHE A 28 -7.64 -17.73 -3.33
N ASP A 29 -6.44 -17.61 -2.78
CA ASP A 29 -6.18 -16.97 -1.52
C ASP A 29 -6.22 -15.44 -1.66
N GLU A 30 -6.47 -14.78 -0.53
CA GLU A 30 -6.44 -13.33 -0.50
C GLU A 30 -5.03 -12.81 -0.82
N PRO A 31 -4.94 -11.66 -1.50
CA PRO A 31 -3.64 -11.06 -1.84
C PRO A 31 -2.80 -10.81 -0.60
N ALA A 32 -1.56 -11.30 -0.61
CA ALA A 32 -0.69 -11.25 0.57
C ALA A 32 -0.06 -9.86 0.71
N ILE A 33 -0.24 -9.24 1.87
CA ILE A 33 0.48 -8.00 2.20
C ILE A 33 1.93 -8.36 2.55
N VAL A 34 2.87 -7.90 1.72
CA VAL A 34 4.30 -8.25 1.83
C VAL A 34 5.17 -7.11 2.37
N SER A 35 4.58 -5.97 2.70
CA SER A 35 5.31 -4.83 3.24
C SER A 35 4.56 -4.08 4.32
N ASP A 36 5.31 -3.42 5.21
CA ASP A 36 4.74 -2.47 6.16
C ASP A 36 4.05 -1.27 5.48
N PRO A 37 3.05 -0.67 6.12
CA PRO A 37 2.40 0.54 5.62
C PRO A 37 3.38 1.71 5.48
N MET A 38 3.55 2.19 4.25
CA MET A 38 4.53 3.20 3.86
C MET A 38 3.91 4.36 3.05
N PRO A 39 4.62 5.50 2.92
CA PRO A 39 4.18 6.58 2.05
C PRO A 39 4.10 6.14 0.59
N TYR A 40 3.17 6.74 -0.18
CA TYR A 40 2.94 6.37 -1.58
C TYR A 40 4.21 6.35 -2.45
N GLN A 41 5.08 7.36 -2.31
CA GLN A 41 6.33 7.43 -3.07
C GLN A 41 7.27 6.26 -2.76
N GLN A 42 7.30 5.80 -1.50
CA GLN A 42 8.10 4.65 -1.11
C GLN A 42 7.47 3.36 -1.64
N ALA A 43 6.15 3.25 -1.58
CA ALA A 43 5.40 2.12 -2.12
C ALA A 43 5.63 1.95 -3.64
N LEU A 44 5.64 3.06 -4.41
CA LEU A 44 5.94 3.02 -5.84
C LEU A 44 7.37 2.54 -6.14
N ARG A 45 8.35 2.97 -5.33
CA ARG A 45 9.74 2.48 -5.48
C ARG A 45 9.84 1.00 -5.16
N ALA A 46 9.16 0.55 -4.10
CA ALA A 46 9.11 -0.85 -3.72
C ALA A 46 8.44 -1.71 -4.81
N LEU A 47 7.32 -1.23 -5.38
CA LEU A 47 6.64 -1.87 -6.49
C LEU A 47 7.56 -2.03 -7.71
N ASN A 48 8.21 -0.95 -8.16
CA ASN A 48 9.10 -1.04 -9.32
C ASN A 48 10.22 -2.05 -9.10
N LYS A 49 10.81 -2.08 -7.90
CA LYS A 49 11.83 -3.07 -7.55
C LYS A 49 11.29 -4.51 -7.49
N ALA A 50 10.05 -4.68 -7.02
CA ALA A 50 9.40 -5.99 -6.97
C ALA A 50 9.06 -6.51 -8.37
N ARG A 51 8.66 -5.61 -9.28
CA ARG A 51 8.42 -5.94 -10.70
C ARG A 51 9.68 -6.36 -11.45
N GLU A 52 10.85 -5.84 -11.06
CA GLU A 52 12.13 -6.36 -11.57
C GLU A 52 12.41 -7.80 -11.13
N GLN A 53 11.77 -8.27 -10.05
CA GLN A 53 11.84 -9.66 -9.58
C GLN A 53 10.72 -10.54 -10.13
N GLU A 54 9.68 -9.98 -10.75
CA GLU A 54 8.66 -10.75 -11.44
C GLU A 54 9.32 -11.50 -12.60
N GLY A 55 9.26 -12.84 -12.55
CA GLY A 55 9.80 -13.68 -13.59
C GLY A 55 9.09 -13.45 -14.94
N PRO A 56 9.69 -13.88 -16.07
CA PRO A 56 9.21 -13.60 -17.43
C PRO A 56 7.81 -14.13 -17.76
N ASN A 57 7.18 -14.85 -16.84
CA ASN A 57 5.91 -15.52 -17.06
C ASN A 57 4.70 -14.69 -16.61
N GLY A 58 4.88 -13.57 -15.91
CA GLY A 58 3.81 -12.60 -15.62
C GLY A 58 2.58 -13.13 -14.87
N PHE A 59 2.69 -14.30 -14.25
CA PHE A 59 1.61 -14.93 -13.48
C PHE A 59 1.50 -14.33 -12.08
N ASP A 60 2.63 -14.02 -11.47
CA ASP A 60 2.65 -13.36 -10.16
C ASP A 60 2.93 -11.88 -10.37
N HIS A 61 2.14 -11.03 -9.72
CA HIS A 61 2.36 -9.59 -9.81
C HIS A 61 2.21 -8.89 -8.48
N PHE A 62 2.94 -7.80 -8.34
CA PHE A 62 2.86 -6.90 -7.20
C PHE A 62 1.96 -5.71 -7.51
N GLU A 63 1.19 -5.28 -6.51
CA GLU A 63 0.38 -4.07 -6.57
C GLU A 63 0.55 -3.23 -5.30
N VAL A 64 0.24 -1.93 -5.40
CA VAL A 64 0.16 -1.06 -4.22
C VAL A 64 -1.28 -0.80 -3.84
N ARG A 65 -1.64 -1.18 -2.62
CA ARG A 65 -2.99 -1.00 -2.08
C ARG A 65 -2.97 0.06 -0.99
N GLN A 66 -3.95 0.96 -1.04
CA GLN A 66 -4.17 1.91 0.05
C GLN A 66 -4.85 1.18 1.20
N VAL A 67 -4.25 1.24 2.38
CA VAL A 67 -4.86 0.78 3.62
C VAL A 67 -5.21 1.99 4.47
N ALA A 68 -6.47 2.05 4.91
CA ALA A 68 -6.85 2.99 5.94
C ALA A 68 -6.11 2.57 7.22
N VAL A 69 -5.31 3.48 7.78
CA VAL A 69 -4.77 3.30 9.14
C VAL A 69 -5.91 3.62 10.11
N THR A 70 -6.95 2.79 10.09
CA THR A 70 -8.01 2.80 11.09
C THR A 70 -7.83 1.55 11.92
N GLN A 71 -6.89 1.61 12.86
CA GLN A 71 -7.00 0.99 14.17
C GLN A 71 -5.76 1.33 14.98
N GLU A 72 -5.98 2.16 16.00
CA GLU A 72 -5.24 2.07 17.26
C GLU A 72 -5.19 0.59 17.68
N PRO A 73 -4.07 0.10 18.24
CA PRO A 73 -4.09 -1.19 18.91
C PRO A 73 -5.08 -1.05 20.08
N LYS A 74 -6.24 -1.69 19.99
CA LYS A 74 -7.02 -1.97 21.20
C LYS A 74 -6.21 -2.98 22.00
N CYS A 75 -5.60 -2.47 23.07
CA CYS A 75 -4.94 -3.22 24.12
C CYS A 75 -5.81 -4.38 24.64
#